data_AF-S9Q8L7-F1
#
_entry.id   AF-S9Q8L7-F1
#
_cell.length_a   1.000
_cell.length_b   1.000
_cell.length_c   1.000
_cell.angle_alpha   90.00
_cell.angle_beta   90.00
_cell.angle_gamma   90.00
#
_symmetry.space_group_name_H-M   'P 1'
#
loop_
_entity.id
_entity.type
_entity.pdbx_description
1 polymer ?
#
loop_
_entity_poly.entity_id
_entity_poly.type
_entity_poly.pdbx_seq_one_letter_code
_entity_poly.pdbx_strand_id
1 'polypeptide(L)'
;MLTYSHEIDFALCHALLEHGFGFAGLIGSDTKWSRFRKRLRQLGHADAQIDRICCPIGQKSLGKHPQAIAIGVAAQLLGQETGDGATWTTRFSASGA
;
A
#
# COMPACT_ATOMS: atom_id res chain seq x y z
N MET A 1 -3.14 4.94 2.25
CA MET A 1 -3.31 6.09 1.34
C MET A 1 -4.72 6.10 0.78
N LEU A 2 -5.38 7.23 0.96
CA LEU A 2 -6.66 7.58 0.34
C LEU A 2 -6.72 9.10 0.35
N THR A 3 -6.80 9.70 -0.82
CA THR A 3 -7.04 11.14 -0.97
C THR A 3 -8.19 11.35 -1.94
N TYR A 4 -8.61 12.61 -2.12
CA TYR A 4 -9.64 12.96 -3.10
C TYR A 4 -9.11 12.95 -4.54
N SER A 5 -7.79 12.85 -4.74
CA SER A 5 -7.15 13.01 -6.05
C SER A 5 -6.29 11.81 -6.41
N HIS A 6 -6.52 11.27 -7.60
CA HIS A 6 -5.70 10.17 -8.12
C HIS A 6 -4.23 10.59 -8.34
N GLU A 7 -3.96 11.85 -8.68
CA GLU A 7 -2.59 12.30 -8.87
C GLU A 7 -1.84 12.43 -7.54
N ILE A 8 -2.53 12.85 -6.47
CA ILE A 8 -1.93 12.90 -5.12
C ILE A 8 -1.63 11.49 -4.62
N ASP A 9 -2.59 10.56 -4.75
CA ASP A 9 -2.38 9.15 -4.41
C ASP A 9 -1.17 8.56 -5.18
N PHE A 10 -1.04 8.88 -6.47
CA PHE A 10 0.06 8.41 -7.30
C PHE A 10 1.41 8.97 -6.84
N ALA A 11 1.49 10.28 -6.59
CA ALA A 11 2.71 10.94 -6.11
C ALA A 11 3.15 10.36 -4.75
N LEU A 12 2.21 10.07 -3.85
CA LEU A 12 2.50 9.41 -2.57
C LEU A 12 3.04 7.99 -2.77
N CYS A 13 2.47 7.21 -3.71
CA CYS A 13 3.01 5.88 -4.04
C CYS A 13 4.47 5.97 -4.50
N HIS A 14 4.76 6.91 -5.39
CA HIS A 14 6.11 7.12 -5.92
C HIS A 14 7.09 7.52 -4.81
N ALA A 15 6.75 8.55 -4.01
CA ALA A 15 7.59 9.02 -2.92
C ALA A 15 7.85 7.93 -1.85
N LEU A 16 6.85 7.10 -1.54
CA LEU A 16 7.03 5.98 -0.63
C LEU A 16 8.03 4.95 -1.17
N LEU A 17 8.01 4.66 -2.47
CA LEU A 17 8.94 3.70 -3.07
C LEU A 17 10.39 4.22 -3.10
N GLU A 18 10.57 5.54 -3.21
CA GLU A 18 11.89 6.18 -3.12
C GLU A 18 12.42 6.24 -1.68
N HIS A 19 11.56 6.57 -0.73
CA HIS A 19 11.95 6.73 0.67
C HIS A 19 12.03 5.40 1.44
N GLY A 20 11.23 4.42 1.06
CA GLY A 20 11.00 3.20 1.81
C GLY A 20 9.92 3.34 2.89
N PHE A 21 9.27 2.22 3.19
CA PHE A 21 8.16 2.10 4.15
C PHE A 21 8.11 0.71 4.78
N GLY A 22 7.46 0.60 5.95
CA GLY A 22 7.12 -0.68 6.57
C GLY A 22 5.93 -1.36 5.87
N PHE A 23 4.79 -0.67 5.83
CA PHE A 23 3.59 -1.10 5.12
C PHE A 23 2.95 0.06 4.37
N ALA A 24 2.45 -0.21 3.16
CA ALA A 24 1.70 0.76 2.37
C ALA A 24 0.46 0.11 1.76
N GLY A 25 -0.70 0.62 2.14
CA GLY A 25 -2.00 0.26 1.56
C GLY A 25 -2.60 1.40 0.75
N LEU A 26 -3.23 1.11 -0.37
CA LEU A 26 -3.95 2.07 -1.19
C LEU A 26 -5.40 1.63 -1.38
N ILE A 27 -6.34 2.47 -0.94
CA ILE A 27 -7.77 2.28 -1.22
C ILE A 27 -7.99 2.62 -2.69
N GLY A 28 -8.53 1.69 -3.47
CA GLY A 28 -8.66 1.84 -4.92
C GLY A 28 -9.28 0.62 -5.60
N SER A 29 -9.41 0.67 -6.92
CA SER A 29 -9.81 -0.48 -7.74
C SER A 29 -8.59 -1.12 -8.43
N ASP A 30 -8.76 -2.35 -8.92
CA ASP A 30 -7.72 -3.04 -9.71
C ASP A 30 -7.31 -2.24 -10.95
N THR A 31 -8.28 -1.57 -11.58
CA THR A 31 -8.02 -0.72 -12.74
C THR A 31 -7.20 0.52 -12.36
N LYS A 32 -7.47 1.16 -11.21
CA LYS A 32 -6.63 2.28 -10.70
C LYS A 32 -5.22 1.77 -10.46
N TRP A 33 -5.09 0.62 -9.82
CA TRP A 33 -3.79 0.04 -9.51
C TRP A 33 -2.99 -0.34 -10.77
N SER A 34 -3.62 -0.98 -11.74
CA SER A 34 -2.99 -1.32 -13.03
C SER A 34 -2.39 -0.09 -13.72
N ARG A 35 -3.11 1.05 -13.71
CA ARG A 35 -2.61 2.32 -14.25
C ARG A 35 -1.43 2.87 -13.45
N PHE A 36 -1.49 2.81 -12.12
CA PHE A 36 -0.40 3.27 -11.26
C PHE A 36 0.86 2.43 -11.48
N ARG A 37 0.74 1.09 -11.48
CA ARG A 37 1.88 0.19 -11.74
C ARG A 37 2.57 0.52 -13.06
N LYS A 38 1.81 0.72 -14.13
CA LYS A 38 2.37 1.11 -15.43
C LYS A 38 3.19 2.42 -15.33
N ARG A 39 2.64 3.44 -14.68
CA ARG A 39 3.31 4.74 -14.51
C ARG A 39 4.53 4.64 -13.58
N LEU A 40 4.45 3.88 -12.49
CA LEU A 40 5.57 3.66 -11.56
C LEU A 40 6.74 2.94 -12.23
N ARG A 41 6.47 1.95 -13.08
CA ARG A 41 7.51 1.30 -13.92
C ARG A 41 8.19 2.28 -14.85
N GLN A 42 7.41 3.18 -15.47
CA GLN A 42 7.97 4.23 -16.34
C GLN A 42 8.86 5.21 -15.58
N LEU A 43 8.65 5.36 -14.27
CA LEU A 43 9.52 6.13 -13.36
C LEU A 43 10.72 5.32 -12.84
N GLY A 44 10.90 4.07 -13.27
CA GLY A 44 12.08 3.25 -12.96
C GLY A 44 11.94 2.32 -11.75
N HIS A 45 10.77 2.25 -11.11
CA HIS A 45 10.54 1.32 -10.00
C HIS A 45 10.44 -0.13 -10.49
N ALA A 46 11.16 -1.04 -9.83
CA ALA A 46 11.09 -2.47 -10.13
C ALA A 46 9.75 -3.06 -9.68
N ASP A 47 9.28 -4.11 -10.37
CA ASP A 47 8.03 -4.80 -10.03
C ASP A 47 7.99 -5.28 -8.58
N ALA A 48 9.09 -5.84 -8.09
CA ALA A 48 9.22 -6.28 -6.70
C ALA A 48 9.05 -5.13 -5.69
N GLN A 49 9.43 -3.89 -6.02
CA GLN A 49 9.20 -2.73 -5.16
C GLN A 49 7.74 -2.30 -5.21
N ILE A 50 7.17 -2.23 -6.42
CA ILE A 50 5.78 -1.82 -6.66
C ILE A 50 4.81 -2.78 -5.95
N ASP A 51 5.06 -4.09 -6.02
CA ASP A 51 4.22 -5.13 -5.41
C ASP A 51 4.22 -5.10 -3.87
N ARG A 52 5.11 -4.31 -3.24
CA ARG A 52 5.05 -4.03 -1.79
C ARG A 52 3.89 -3.10 -1.40
N ILE A 53 3.31 -2.37 -2.36
CA ILE A 53 2.11 -1.57 -2.12
C ILE A 53 0.88 -2.46 -2.28
N CYS A 54 0.13 -2.64 -1.20
CA CYS A 54 -1.12 -3.39 -1.21
C CYS A 54 -2.23 -2.54 -1.83
N CYS A 55 -2.67 -2.90 -3.04
CA CYS A 55 -3.81 -2.29 -3.68
C CYS A 55 -4.60 -3.31 -4.52
N PRO A 56 -5.94 -3.35 -4.37
CA PRO A 56 -6.74 -2.67 -3.35
C PRO A 56 -6.49 -3.23 -1.95
N ILE A 57 -6.29 -2.35 -0.97
CA ILE A 57 -6.28 -2.75 0.45
C ILE A 57 -7.71 -3.07 0.91
N GLY A 58 -7.83 -4.07 1.78
CA GLY A 58 -9.06 -4.53 2.40
C GLY A 58 -9.70 -5.72 1.68
N GLN A 59 -10.76 -6.25 2.28
CA GLN A 59 -11.52 -7.36 1.74
C GLN A 59 -12.61 -6.88 0.77
N LYS A 60 -12.34 -6.99 -0.54
CA LYS A 60 -13.27 -6.55 -1.59
C LYS A 60 -14.66 -7.21 -1.53
N SER A 61 -14.73 -8.44 -1.02
CA SER A 61 -15.98 -9.21 -0.90
C SER A 61 -17.02 -8.54 0.00
N LEU A 62 -16.61 -7.68 0.92
CA LEU A 62 -17.52 -6.94 1.82
C LEU A 62 -18.27 -5.80 1.11
N GLY A 63 -17.85 -5.42 -0.10
CA GLY A 63 -18.50 -4.39 -0.92
C GLY A 63 -17.81 -3.03 -0.86
N LYS A 64 -18.49 -2.02 -1.43
CA LYS A 64 -17.91 -0.68 -1.68
C LYS A 64 -18.41 0.40 -0.70
N HIS A 65 -19.28 0.05 0.23
CA HIS A 65 -19.74 1.00 1.24
C HIS A 65 -18.57 1.40 2.15
N PRO A 66 -18.46 2.68 2.57
CA PRO A 66 -17.34 3.14 3.40
C PRO A 66 -17.12 2.30 4.67
N GLN A 67 -18.21 1.86 5.32
CA GLN A 67 -18.17 1.01 6.51
C GLN A 67 -17.62 -0.38 6.20
N ALA A 68 -18.02 -0.97 5.07
CA ALA A 68 -17.51 -2.26 4.61
C ALA A 68 -16.01 -2.19 4.27
N ILE A 69 -15.59 -1.09 3.62
CA ILE A 69 -14.17 -0.83 3.34
C ILE A 69 -13.39 -0.72 4.66
N ALA A 70 -13.88 0.06 5.62
CA ALA A 70 -13.21 0.24 6.91
C ALA A 70 -13.06 -1.10 7.66
N ILE A 71 -14.12 -1.90 7.75
CA ILE A 71 -14.08 -3.23 8.37
C ILE A 71 -13.13 -4.16 7.62
N GLY A 72 -13.18 -4.18 6.29
CA GLY A 72 -12.31 -5.02 5.47
C GLY A 72 -10.83 -4.67 5.61
N VAL A 73 -10.50 -3.39 5.72
CA VAL A 73 -9.12 -2.93 5.99
C VAL A 73 -8.69 -3.33 7.39
N ALA A 74 -9.51 -3.07 8.42
CA ALA A 74 -9.19 -3.43 9.80
C ALA A 74 -8.98 -4.94 9.96
N ALA A 75 -9.88 -5.75 9.40
CA ALA A 75 -9.78 -7.21 9.44
C ALA A 75 -8.51 -7.72 8.72
N GLN A 76 -8.14 -7.12 7.58
CA GLN A 76 -6.88 -7.45 6.92
C GLN A 76 -5.69 -7.14 7.84
N LEU A 77 -5.64 -5.96 8.43
CA LEU A 77 -4.51 -5.55 9.29
C LEU A 77 -4.36 -6.47 10.51
N LEU A 78 -5.45 -6.77 11.22
CA LEU A 78 -5.42 -7.71 12.36
C LEU A 78 -5.00 -9.13 11.96
N GLY A 79 -5.42 -9.58 10.77
CA GLY A 79 -5.02 -10.89 10.25
C GLY A 79 -3.51 -10.99 9.94
N GLN A 80 -2.88 -9.88 9.54
CA GLN A 80 -1.43 -9.84 9.30
C GLN A 80 -0.61 -9.90 10.60
N GLU A 81 -1.16 -9.46 11.73
CA GLU A 81 -0.49 -9.54 13.04
C GLU A 81 -0.44 -10.96 13.61
N THR A 82 -1.35 -11.84 13.19
CA THR A 82 -1.53 -13.17 13.78
C THR A 82 -0.74 -14.27 13.07
N GLY A 83 -0.28 -14.03 11.83
CA GLY A 83 0.50 -14.98 11.04
C GLY A 83 2.00 -14.74 11.17
N ASP A 84 2.64 -15.47 12.08
CA ASP A 84 4.09 -15.68 12.20
C ASP A 84 4.93 -14.40 12.44
N GLY A 85 5.26 -14.15 13.72
CA GLY A 85 6.28 -13.19 14.16
C GLY A 85 6.23 -11.84 13.44
N ALA A 86 5.36 -10.93 13.90
CA ALA A 86 5.30 -9.54 13.41
C ALA A 86 6.58 -8.75 13.77
N THR A 87 7.72 -9.13 13.20
CA THR A 87 8.77 -8.21 12.83
C THR A 87 8.20 -7.28 11.77
N TRP A 88 7.59 -6.19 12.23
CA TRP A 88 7.62 -4.95 11.48
C TRP A 88 9.10 -4.56 11.35
N THR A 89 9.83 -5.19 10.43
CA THR A 89 11.28 -4.98 10.30
C THR A 89 11.51 -3.59 9.70
N THR A 90 11.47 -2.56 10.55
CA THR A 90 12.14 -1.30 10.30
C THR A 90 13.64 -1.57 10.34
N ARG A 91 14.23 -2.00 9.22
CA ARG A 91 15.70 -1.97 9.05
C ARG A 91 16.20 -0.53 8.84
N PHE A 92 15.85 0.37 9.74
CA PHE A 92 16.53 1.65 9.90
C PHE A 92 17.13 1.71 11.30
N SER A 93 18.18 0.92 11.51
CA SER A 93 19.28 1.38 12.35
C SER A 93 20.14 2.29 11.48
N ALA A 94 19.86 3.59 11.55
CA ALA A 94 20.82 4.63 11.21
C ALA A 94 20.81 5.67 12.33
N SER A 95 21.25 5.25 13.51
CA SER A 95 21.92 6.12 14.47
C SER A 95 23.43 5.85 14.34
N GLY A 96 24.18 6.83 13.88
CA GLY A 96 25.64 6.77 13.86
C GLY A 96 26.23 7.78 12.89
N ALA A 97 26.88 8.80 13.46
CA ALA A 97 27.67 9.84 12.81
C ALA A 97 28.74 9.29 11.85
#